data_AF-A0A4Y1ZGB0-F1
#
_entry.id   AF-A0A4Y1ZGB0-F1
#
_cell.length_a   1.000
_cell.length_b   1.000
_cell.length_c   1.000
_cell.angle_alpha   90.00
_cell.angle_beta   90.00
_cell.angle_gamma   90.00
#
_symmetry.space_group_name_H-M   'P 1'
#
loop_
_entity.id
_entity.type
_entity.pdbx_description
1 polymer ?
#
loop_
_entity_poly.entity_id
_entity_poly.type
_entity_poly.pdbx_seq_one_letter_code
_entity_poly.pdbx_strand_id
1 'polypeptide(L)'
;MRDRILSIRRDEQDHFHLFNQLYEQLTGMQASVSITPVSFGSFSNGLRIAYDDELKDYETYRNLYLNTQDVTIRNILLRAFTDEIKHAIRFGFMTVSLV
;
A
#
# COMPACT_ATOMS: atom_id res chain seq x y z
N MET A 1 -1.75 12.70 14.31
CA MET A 1 -2.13 12.31 12.93
C MET A 1 -0.92 12.34 11.98
N ARG A 2 -0.15 13.44 11.94
CA ARG A 2 1.06 13.56 11.09
C ARG A 2 2.02 12.37 11.16
N ASP A 3 2.44 11.95 12.35
CA ASP A 3 3.44 10.87 12.48
C ASP A 3 2.91 9.51 11.99
N ARG A 4 1.58 9.30 12.07
CA ARG A 4 0.93 8.10 11.51
C ARG A 4 1.02 8.10 9.99
N ILE A 5 0.74 9.23 9.35
CA ILE A 5 0.85 9.40 7.90
C ILE A 5 2.31 9.24 7.45
N LEU A 6 3.26 9.82 8.19
CA LEU A 6 4.69 9.64 7.91
C LEU A 6 5.18 8.21 8.14
N SER A 7 4.54 7.45 9.02
CA SER A 7 4.80 6.01 9.16
C SER A 7 4.27 5.24 7.96
N ILE A 8 3.02 5.47 7.56
CA ILE A 8 2.40 4.81 6.39
C ILE A 8 3.24 5.08 5.15
N ARG A 9 3.61 6.34 4.89
CA ARG A 9 4.48 6.70 3.76
C ARG A 9 5.83 5.95 3.75
N ARG A 10 6.39 5.59 4.90
CA ARG A 10 7.64 4.81 4.96
C ARG A 10 7.38 3.35 4.61
N ASP A 11 6.28 2.79 5.11
CA ASP A 11 5.83 1.44 4.76
C ASP A 11 5.63 1.36 3.22
N GLU A 12 4.99 2.35 2.58
CA GLU A 12 4.83 2.43 1.12
C GLU A 12 6.15 2.51 0.33
N GLN A 13 7.14 3.24 0.85
CA GLN A 13 8.45 3.35 0.22
C GLN A 13 9.18 1.99 0.24
N ASP A 14 9.06 1.25 1.34
CA ASP A 14 9.60 -0.10 1.45
C ASP A 14 8.91 -1.07 0.50
N HIS A 15 7.57 -1.02 0.41
CA HIS A 15 6.81 -1.84 -0.55
C HIS A 15 7.22 -1.53 -1.99
N PHE A 16 7.32 -0.25 -2.34
CA PHE A 16 7.77 0.18 -3.66
C PHE A 16 9.15 -0.40 -3.99
N HIS A 17 10.12 -0.35 -3.06
CA HIS A 17 11.43 -0.94 -3.27
C HIS A 17 11.37 -2.46 -3.45
N LEU A 18 10.60 -3.17 -2.62
CA LEU A 18 10.43 -4.62 -2.73
C LEU A 18 9.82 -5.03 -4.08
N PHE A 19 8.78 -4.32 -4.53
CA PHE A 19 8.13 -4.63 -5.80
C PHE A 19 9.02 -4.31 -7.02
N ASN A 20 9.81 -3.23 -6.97
CA ASN A 20 10.79 -2.96 -8.03
C ASN A 20 11.86 -4.05 -8.13
N GLN A 21 12.39 -4.48 -6.97
CA GLN A 21 13.36 -5.57 -6.92
C GLN A 21 12.76 -6.88 -7.45
N LEU A 22 11.53 -7.20 -7.05
CA LEU A 22 10.83 -8.38 -7.54
C LEU A 22 10.59 -8.29 -9.07
N TYR A 23 10.16 -7.14 -9.57
CA TYR A 23 9.96 -6.94 -11.00
C TYR A 23 11.25 -7.15 -11.79
N GLU A 24 12.37 -6.59 -11.33
CA GLU A 24 13.68 -6.78 -11.96
C GLU A 24 14.11 -8.24 -11.92
N GLN A 25 13.92 -8.93 -10.79
CA GLN A 25 14.23 -10.36 -10.67
C GLN A 25 13.42 -11.23 -11.65
N LEU A 26 12.15 -10.88 -11.88
CA LEU A 26 11.26 -11.65 -12.76
C LEU A 26 11.46 -11.34 -14.24
N THR A 27 11.85 -10.11 -14.59
CA THR A 27 11.85 -9.62 -15.97
C THR A 27 13.24 -9.31 -16.52
N GLY A 28 14.24 -9.17 -15.66
CA GLY A 28 15.57 -8.67 -16.01
C GLY A 28 15.61 -7.17 -16.34
N MET A 29 14.52 -6.42 -16.12
CA MET A 29 14.41 -4.99 -16.45
C MET A 29 14.04 -4.17 -15.22
N GLN A 30 14.55 -2.93 -15.16
CA GLN A 30 14.10 -1.95 -14.18
C GLN A 30 12.68 -1.49 -14.50
N ALA A 31 11.80 -1.42 -13.48
CA ALA A 31 10.44 -0.95 -13.69
C ALA A 31 10.41 0.57 -13.96
N SER A 32 9.64 0.98 -14.95
CA SER A 32 9.37 2.40 -15.22
C SER A 32 7.99 2.76 -14.65
N VAL A 33 7.97 3.28 -13.43
CA VAL A 33 6.73 3.65 -12.73
C VAL A 33 6.56 5.17 -12.73
N SER A 34 5.44 5.65 -13.24
CA SER A 34 5.05 7.07 -13.16
C SER A 34 4.07 7.28 -12.01
N ILE A 35 4.42 8.16 -11.07
CA ILE A 35 3.55 8.51 -9.95
C ILE A 35 2.56 9.59 -10.41
N THR A 36 1.28 9.28 -10.33
CA THR A 36 0.22 10.27 -10.59
C THR A 36 -0.18 10.93 -9.27
N PRO A 37 -0.03 12.26 -9.12
CA PRO A 37 -0.45 12.94 -7.90
C PRO A 37 -1.96 12.84 -7.70
N VAL A 38 -2.37 12.48 -6.48
CA VAL A 38 -3.78 12.52 -6.06
C VAL A 38 -4.10 13.91 -5.52
N SER A 39 -5.22 14.49 -5.95
CA SER A 39 -5.75 15.75 -5.43
C SER A 39 -7.02 15.49 -4.64
N PHE A 40 -7.19 16.20 -3.52
CA PHE A 40 -8.36 16.10 -2.65
C PHE A 40 -8.76 17.47 -2.11
N GLY A 41 -10.07 17.70 -1.98
CA GLY A 41 -10.62 19.01 -1.61
C GLY A 41 -10.57 19.33 -0.10
N SER A 42 -10.32 18.34 0.75
CA SER A 42 -10.21 18.50 2.20
C SER A 42 -9.39 17.36 2.81
N PHE A 43 -8.89 17.55 4.02
CA PHE A 43 -8.18 16.49 4.75
C PHE A 43 -9.07 15.26 4.97
N SER A 44 -10.34 15.44 5.35
CA SER A 44 -11.30 14.33 5.51
C SER A 44 -11.57 13.58 4.20
N ASN A 45 -11.64 14.29 3.07
CA ASN A 45 -11.76 13.67 1.75
C ASN A 45 -10.51 12.85 1.41
N GLY A 46 -9.31 13.39 1.69
CA GLY A 46 -8.04 12.67 1.50
C GLY A 46 -7.93 11.40 2.35
N LEU A 47 -8.39 11.43 3.61
CA LEU A 47 -8.42 10.23 4.46
C LEU A 47 -9.37 9.16 3.93
N ARG A 48 -10.53 9.55 3.36
CA ARG A 48 -11.47 8.61 2.75
C ARG A 48 -10.89 7.98 1.49
N ILE A 49 -10.27 8.77 0.62
CA ILE A 49 -9.60 8.25 -0.59
C ILE A 49 -8.51 7.25 -0.19
N ALA A 50 -7.64 7.64 0.74
CA ALA A 50 -6.58 6.74 1.21
C ALA A 50 -7.15 5.45 1.83
N TYR A 51 -8.22 5.53 2.63
CA TYR A 51 -8.88 4.34 3.17
C TYR A 51 -9.37 3.37 2.07
N ASP A 52 -10.05 3.91 1.05
CA ASP A 52 -10.61 3.11 -0.04
C ASP A 52 -9.49 2.48 -0.89
N ASP A 53 -8.40 3.21 -1.15
CA ASP A 53 -7.24 2.72 -1.89
C ASP A 53 -6.52 1.59 -1.13
N GLU A 54 -6.30 1.75 0.17
CA GLU A 54 -5.62 0.75 1.01
C GLU A 54 -6.42 -0.57 1.12
N LEU A 55 -7.75 -0.49 1.14
CA LEU A 55 -8.58 -1.70 1.08
C LEU A 55 -8.47 -2.43 -0.26
N LYS A 56 -8.41 -1.68 -1.36
CA LYS A 56 -8.24 -2.24 -2.70
C LYS A 56 -6.87 -2.91 -2.87
N ASP A 57 -5.83 -2.31 -2.33
CA ASP A 57 -4.47 -2.86 -2.38
C ASP A 57 -4.33 -4.09 -1.48
N TYR A 58 -4.94 -4.07 -0.29
CA TYR A 58 -5.10 -5.28 0.55
C TYR A 58 -5.71 -6.44 -0.23
N GLU A 59 -6.86 -6.23 -0.90
CA GLU A 59 -7.51 -7.28 -1.68
C GLU A 59 -6.65 -7.77 -2.83
N THR A 60 -6.00 -6.85 -3.54
CA THR A 60 -5.12 -7.16 -4.66
C THR A 60 -3.97 -8.06 -4.23
N TYR A 61 -3.21 -7.64 -3.22
CA TYR A 61 -2.03 -8.36 -2.75
C TYR A 61 -2.40 -9.68 -2.04
N ARG A 62 -3.49 -9.72 -1.29
CA ARG A 62 -4.01 -10.97 -0.69
C ARG A 62 -4.38 -11.98 -1.78
N ASN A 63 -5.06 -11.56 -2.84
CA ASN A 63 -5.45 -12.45 -3.92
C ASN A 63 -4.23 -12.97 -4.70
N LEU A 64 -3.24 -12.11 -4.97
CA LEU A 64 -1.97 -12.53 -5.58
C LEU A 64 -1.23 -13.54 -4.69
N TYR A 65 -1.21 -13.34 -3.36
CA TYR A 65 -0.59 -14.24 -2.41
C TYR A 65 -1.22 -15.64 -2.47
N LEU A 66 -2.55 -15.72 -2.58
CA LEU A 66 -3.27 -16.98 -2.69
C LEU A 66 -3.02 -17.70 -4.02
N ASN A 67 -2.65 -16.96 -5.07
CA ASN A 67 -2.48 -17.48 -6.44
C ASN A 67 -1.03 -17.89 -6.79
N THR A 68 -0.05 -17.60 -5.93
CA THR A 68 1.35 -17.98 -6.16
C THR A 68 1.85 -19.04 -5.18
N GLN A 69 2.74 -19.92 -5.64
CA GLN A 69 3.46 -20.90 -4.82
C GLN A 69 4.91 -20.49 -4.56
N ASP A 70 5.40 -19.44 -5.22
CA ASP A 70 6.75 -18.94 -5.01
C ASP A 70 6.87 -18.30 -3.62
N VAL A 71 7.73 -18.86 -2.76
CA VAL A 71 7.87 -18.44 -1.36
C VAL A 71 8.37 -17.00 -1.24
N THR A 72 9.25 -16.56 -2.13
CA THR A 72 9.78 -15.19 -2.14
C THR A 72 8.66 -14.20 -2.43
N ILE A 73 7.88 -14.45 -3.49
CA ILE A 73 6.73 -13.63 -3.88
C ILE A 73 5.68 -13.63 -2.76
N ARG A 74 5.39 -14.80 -2.16
CA ARG A 74 4.46 -14.92 -1.04
C ARG A 74 4.89 -14.09 0.17
N ASN A 75 6.16 -14.07 0.52
CA ASN A 75 6.65 -13.27 1.66
C ASN A 75 6.50 -11.76 1.42
N ILE A 76 6.80 -11.30 0.20
CA ILE A 76 6.62 -9.89 -0.19
C ILE A 76 5.15 -9.49 -0.12
N LEU A 77 4.27 -10.30 -0.73
CA LEU A 77 2.83 -10.03 -0.74
C LEU A 77 2.21 -10.12 0.65
N LEU A 78 2.65 -11.06 1.49
CA LEU A 78 2.20 -11.18 2.88
C LEU A 78 2.48 -9.90 3.65
N ARG A 79 3.72 -9.38 3.56
CA ARG A 79 4.07 -8.11 4.18
C ARG A 79 3.16 -6.98 3.69
N ALA A 80 3.08 -6.80 2.37
CA ALA A 80 2.29 -5.72 1.76
C ALA A 80 0.82 -5.76 2.21
N PHE A 81 0.09 -6.87 2.00
CA PHE A 81 -1.34 -6.89 2.33
C PHE A 81 -1.61 -6.73 3.83
N THR A 82 -0.73 -7.23 4.71
CA THR A 82 -0.89 -7.04 6.16
C THR A 82 -0.65 -5.59 6.59
N ASP A 83 0.23 -4.88 5.89
CA ASP A 83 0.46 -3.47 6.08
C ASP A 83 -0.73 -2.65 5.56
N GLU A 84 -1.29 -2.97 4.38
CA GLU A 84 -2.42 -2.19 3.81
C GLU A 84 -3.68 -2.29 4.65
N ILE A 85 -4.02 -3.46 5.18
CA ILE A 85 -5.18 -3.57 6.08
C ILE A 85 -4.94 -2.78 7.38
N LYS A 86 -3.69 -2.73 7.87
CA LYS A 86 -3.30 -1.90 9.01
C LYS A 86 -3.38 -0.40 8.66
N HIS A 87 -3.05 -0.01 7.43
CA HIS A 87 -3.17 1.37 6.94
C HIS A 87 -4.63 1.80 6.81
N ALA A 88 -5.48 0.98 6.18
CA ALA A 88 -6.92 1.19 6.11
C ALA A 88 -7.52 1.39 7.51
N ILE A 89 -7.21 0.52 8.49
CA ILE A 89 -7.68 0.70 9.87
C ILE A 89 -7.22 2.05 10.46
N ARG A 90 -5.97 2.47 10.20
CA ARG A 90 -5.44 3.76 10.67
C ARG A 90 -6.14 4.95 10.03
N PHE A 91 -6.37 4.93 8.72
CA PHE A 91 -7.10 5.99 8.02
C PHE A 91 -8.56 6.05 8.48
N GLY A 92 -9.22 4.91 8.64
CA GLY A 92 -10.56 4.82 9.21
C GLY A 92 -10.62 5.45 10.60
N PHE A 93 -9.70 5.10 11.50
CA PHE A 93 -9.63 5.68 12.84
C PHE A 93 -9.38 7.20 12.82
N MET A 94 -8.53 7.69 11.92
CA MET A 94 -8.29 9.14 11.77
C MET A 94 -9.55 9.86 11.29
N THR A 95 -10.35 9.25 10.40
CA THR A 95 -11.61 9.82 9.90
C THR A 95 -12.64 10.01 11.01
N VAL A 96 -12.89 9.00 11.84
CA VAL A 96 -13.83 9.14 12.98
C VAL A 96 -13.31 10.09 14.06
N SER A 97 -11.99 10.25 14.20
CA SER A 97 -11.40 11.18 15.18
C SER A 97 -11.43 12.66 14.75
N LEU A 98 -11.91 12.96 13.54
CA LEU A 98 -12.11 14.34 13.06
C LEU A 98 -13.51 14.89 13.35
N VAL A 99 -14.43 14.04 13.82
CA VAL A 99 -15.83 14.38 14.14
C VAL A 99 -15.96 14.76 15.61
#